data_AF-A0A961U4P0-F1
#
_entry.id   AF-A0A961U4P0-F1
#
_cell.length_a   1.000
_cell.length_b   1.000
_cell.length_c   1.000
_cell.angle_alpha   90.00
_cell.angle_beta   90.00
_cell.angle_gamma   90.00
#
_symmetry.space_group_name_H-M   'P 1'
#
loop_
_entity.id
_entity.type
_entity.pdbx_description
1 polymer ?
#
loop_
_entity_poly.entity_id
_entity_poly.type
_entity_poly.pdbx_seq_one_letter_code
_entity_poly.pdbx_strand_id
1 'polypeptide(L)'
;MAGHMGAVRVTTQNLQVVKTDVERGLIMIRGAVPGTKGGFVLLRDAVKRRLPDGVPFPGAFRGGNGASAPAAEAVAGTEDA
;
A
#
# COMPACT_ATOMS: atom_id res chain seq x y z
N MET A 1 21.70 -32.07 -17.57
CA MET A 1 22.05 -30.91 -18.41
C MET A 1 21.90 -29.65 -17.57
N ALA A 2 22.78 -28.66 -17.74
CA ALA A 2 22.57 -27.34 -17.18
C ALA A 2 21.55 -26.57 -18.05
N GLY A 3 20.63 -25.84 -17.42
CA GLY A 3 19.61 -25.03 -18.08
C GLY A 3 19.54 -23.63 -17.48
N HIS A 4 18.73 -22.76 -18.06
CA HIS A 4 18.51 -21.40 -17.55
C HIS A 4 17.81 -21.44 -16.18
N MET A 5 18.42 -20.84 -15.16
CA MET A 5 17.85 -20.72 -13.83
C MET A 5 17.36 -19.28 -13.61
N GLY A 6 16.13 -19.13 -13.11
CA GLY A 6 15.51 -17.82 -12.88
C GLY A 6 14.61 -17.36 -14.03
N ALA A 7 14.24 -16.07 -14.01
CA ALA A 7 13.21 -15.49 -14.90
C ALA A 7 11.84 -16.20 -14.87
N VAL A 8 11.56 -16.94 -13.80
CA VAL A 8 10.27 -17.60 -13.58
C VAL A 8 9.45 -16.79 -12.57
N ARG A 9 8.13 -16.71 -12.78
CA ARG A 9 7.20 -16.10 -11.83
C ARG A 9 7.03 -17.00 -10.61
N VAL A 10 7.51 -16.55 -9.48
CA VAL A 10 7.40 -17.26 -8.19
C VAL A 10 6.57 -16.44 -7.20
N THR A 11 5.96 -17.10 -6.21
CA THR A 11 5.17 -16.43 -5.17
C THR A 11 5.57 -16.96 -3.79
N THR A 12 6.07 -16.07 -2.94
CA THR A 12 6.27 -16.35 -1.52
C THR A 12 4.92 -16.20 -0.80
N GLN A 13 4.48 -17.25 -0.11
CA GLN A 13 3.18 -17.26 0.57
C GLN A 13 3.35 -16.92 2.07
N ASN A 14 2.25 -16.50 2.71
CA ASN A 14 2.18 -16.26 4.16
C ASN A 14 3.14 -15.19 4.70
N LEU A 15 3.46 -14.19 3.89
CA LEU A 15 4.20 -13.02 4.36
C LEU A 15 3.30 -12.14 5.25
N GLN A 16 3.89 -11.56 6.29
CA GLN A 16 3.18 -10.70 7.24
C GLN A 16 3.37 -9.23 6.86
N VAL A 17 2.27 -8.48 6.77
CA VAL A 17 2.31 -7.01 6.72
C VAL A 17 2.44 -6.50 8.15
N VAL A 18 3.51 -5.74 8.43
CA VAL A 18 3.82 -5.23 9.77
C VAL A 18 3.23 -3.83 9.97
N LYS A 19 3.32 -2.99 8.93
CA LYS A 19 2.83 -1.62 8.97
C LYS A 19 2.47 -1.15 7.57
N THR A 20 1.45 -0.33 7.48
CA THR A 20 1.09 0.45 6.30
C THR A 20 1.29 1.92 6.61
N ASP A 21 1.98 2.62 5.72
CA ASP A 21 2.12 4.08 5.74
C ASP A 21 1.26 4.64 4.61
N VAL A 22 0.12 5.21 4.99
CA VAL A 22 -0.87 5.70 4.04
C VAL A 22 -0.39 7.00 3.37
N GLU A 23 0.35 7.84 4.09
CA GLU A 23 0.82 9.13 3.56
C GLU A 23 1.84 8.92 2.43
N ARG A 24 2.77 7.99 2.63
CA ARG A 24 3.80 7.65 1.64
C ARG A 24 3.38 6.55 0.66
N GLY A 25 2.24 5.92 0.88
CA GLY A 25 1.78 4.77 0.09
C GLY A 25 2.69 3.55 0.22
N LEU A 26 3.32 3.34 1.38
CA LEU A 26 4.28 2.25 1.60
C LEU A 26 3.64 1.10 2.40
N ILE A 27 4.04 -0.12 2.05
CA ILE A 27 3.65 -1.34 2.75
C ILE A 27 4.93 -2.01 3.27
N MET A 28 5.02 -2.18 4.59
CA MET A 28 6.15 -2.84 5.23
C MET A 28 5.83 -4.33 5.42
N ILE A 29 6.57 -5.17 4.70
CA ILE A 29 6.40 -6.63 4.70
C ILE A 29 7.56 -7.25 5.48
N ARG A 30 7.24 -8.16 6.40
CA ARG A 30 8.22 -9.01 7.08
C ARG A 30 8.56 -10.21 6.20
N GLY A 31 9.80 -10.28 5.75
CA GLY A 31 10.34 -11.41 5.00
C GLY A 31 10.96 -11.00 3.67
N ALA A 32 11.19 -11.98 2.80
CA ALA A 32 11.81 -11.79 1.49
C ALA A 32 10.76 -11.73 0.37
N VAL A 33 10.91 -10.75 -0.51
CA VAL A 33 10.14 -10.60 -1.74
C VAL A 33 10.99 -11.11 -2.91
N PRO A 34 10.46 -11.94 -3.81
CA PRO A 34 11.24 -12.46 -4.92
C PRO A 34 11.59 -11.35 -5.91
N GLY A 35 12.85 -11.35 -6.38
CA GLY A 35 13.36 -10.38 -7.33
C GLY A 35 14.27 -9.33 -6.72
N THR A 36 14.67 -8.37 -7.53
CA THR A 36 15.52 -7.24 -7.14
C THR A 36 14.69 -6.05 -6.67
N LYS A 37 15.33 -5.10 -5.98
CA LYS A 37 14.70 -3.84 -5.56
C LYS A 37 14.21 -3.07 -6.80
N GLY A 38 13.01 -2.49 -6.72
CA GLY A 38 12.39 -1.73 -7.82
C GLY A 38 11.69 -2.59 -8.88
N GLY A 39 11.68 -3.92 -8.72
CA GLY A 39 10.88 -4.80 -9.56
C GLY A 39 9.38 -4.69 -9.27
N PHE A 40 8.57 -4.99 -10.28
CA PHE A 40 7.12 -5.08 -10.12
C PHE A 40 6.73 -6.36 -9.40
N VAL A 41 5.78 -6.24 -8.47
CA VAL A 41 5.27 -7.34 -7.67
C VAL A 41 3.74 -7.36 -7.68
N LEU A 42 3.18 -8.56 -7.71
CA LEU A 42 1.74 -8.76 -7.53
C LEU A 42 1.48 -9.10 -6.06
N LEU A 43 0.78 -8.22 -5.34
CA LEU A 43 0.24 -8.52 -4.02
C LEU A 43 -1.19 -9.04 -4.13
N ARG A 44 -1.51 -10.03 -3.30
CA ARG A 44 -2.84 -10.61 -3.14
C ARG A 44 -3.01 -11.10 -1.70
N ASP A 45 -4.27 -11.27 -1.30
CA ASP A 45 -4.59 -11.84 0.00
C ASP A 45 -4.05 -13.27 0.15
N ALA A 46 -3.65 -13.60 1.38
CA ALA A 46 -3.06 -14.89 1.69
C ALA A 46 -4.14 -15.99 1.70
N VAL A 47 -4.04 -16.95 0.79
CA VAL A 47 -4.99 -18.07 0.71
C VAL A 47 -4.90 -19.01 1.92
N LYS A 48 -3.70 -19.20 2.48
CA LYS A 48 -3.45 -20.16 3.57
C LYS A 48 -3.60 -19.57 4.98
N ARG A 49 -3.79 -18.25 5.10
CA ARG A 49 -3.95 -17.58 6.39
C ARG A 49 -5.32 -16.91 6.40
N ARG A 50 -6.06 -17.04 7.51
CA ARG A 50 -7.31 -16.30 7.65
C ARG A 50 -7.04 -14.80 7.61
N LEU A 51 -7.91 -14.09 6.90
CA LEU A 51 -8.00 -12.63 7.01
C LEU A 51 -8.33 -12.27 8.46
N PRO A 52 -7.74 -11.19 9.00
CA PRO A 52 -8.16 -10.66 10.28
C PRO A 52 -9.61 -10.15 10.20
N ASP A 53 -10.32 -10.22 11.33
CA ASP A 53 -11.72 -9.82 11.40
C ASP A 53 -11.87 -8.30 11.19
N GLY A 54 -12.95 -7.88 10.50
CA GLY A 54 -13.29 -6.46 10.33
C GLY A 54 -12.57 -5.71 9.22
N VAL A 55 -11.90 -6.40 8.29
CA VAL A 55 -11.29 -5.74 7.12
C VAL A 55 -12.36 -5.26 6.12
N PRO A 56 -12.21 -4.05 5.55
CA PRO A 56 -13.15 -3.51 4.56
C PRO A 56 -13.02 -4.24 3.23
N PHE A 57 -14.13 -4.75 2.71
CA PHE A 57 -14.24 -5.38 1.40
C PHE A 57 -15.01 -4.44 0.45
N PRO A 58 -14.54 -4.16 -0.79
CA PRO A 58 -13.39 -4.75 -1.49
C PRO A 58 -12.03 -4.06 -1.25
N GLY A 59 -11.99 -3.02 -0.41
CA GLY A 59 -10.75 -2.36 0.02
C GLY A 59 -11.02 -1.04 0.73
N ALA A 60 -10.04 -0.57 1.50
CA ALA A 60 -10.05 0.79 2.07
C ALA A 60 -9.57 1.79 1.01
N PHE A 61 -10.48 2.21 0.12
CA PHE A 61 -10.16 3.21 -0.89
C PHE A 61 -10.13 4.59 -0.27
N ARG A 62 -9.09 5.37 -0.54
CA ARG A 62 -9.10 6.80 -0.24
C ARG A 62 -10.12 7.43 -1.19
N GLY A 63 -11.15 8.08 -0.65
CA GLY A 63 -12.07 8.90 -1.45
C GLY A 63 -11.23 9.91 -2.24
N GLY A 64 -11.42 9.97 -3.56
CA GLY A 64 -10.60 10.81 -4.42
C GLY A 64 -10.65 12.27 -3.99
N ASN A 65 -9.52 12.79 -3.50
CA ASN A 65 -8.96 14.09 -3.85
C ASN A 65 -7.61 14.28 -3.17
N GLY A 66 -6.60 14.65 -3.96
CA GLY A 66 -5.37 15.22 -3.45
C GLY A 66 -5.66 16.61 -2.90
N ALA A 67 -5.47 16.82 -1.61
CA ALA A 67 -5.29 18.14 -1.05
C ALA A 67 -3.78 18.39 -0.93
N SER A 68 -3.20 18.95 -1.98
CA SER A 68 -1.91 19.62 -1.93
C SER A 68 -2.05 20.93 -1.17
N ALA A 69 -1.37 21.01 -0.02
CA ALA A 69 -0.76 22.17 0.64
C ALA A 69 -1.56 23.47 0.94
N PRO A 70 -1.25 24.14 2.08
CA PRO A 70 -2.02 25.25 2.65
C PRO A 70 -1.61 26.61 2.08
N ALA A 71 -2.55 27.56 1.99
CA ALA A 71 -2.24 28.98 1.77
C ALA A 71 -3.23 29.90 2.49
N ALA A 72 -2.65 30.74 3.35
CA ALA A 72 -3.08 32.09 3.77
C ALA A 72 -4.25 32.26 4.76
N GLU A 73 -3.86 32.69 5.97
CA GLU A 73 -4.57 33.68 6.80
C GLU A 73 -4.89 34.97 6.02
N ALA A 74 -5.83 35.76 6.59
CA ALA A 74 -6.42 37.06 6.18
C ALA A 74 -7.80 36.92 5.50
N VAL A 75 -8.92 37.44 6.02
CA VAL A 75 -9.14 38.70 6.76
C VAL A 75 -10.32 38.59 7.73
N ALA A 76 -10.18 39.26 8.87
CA ALA A 76 -11.25 39.58 9.80
C ALA A 76 -12.09 40.77 9.30
N GLY A 77 -13.39 40.75 9.64
CA GLY A 77 -14.18 41.96 9.93
C GLY A 77 -15.19 42.43 8.88
N THR A 78 -16.29 42.99 9.41
CA THR A 78 -17.49 43.65 8.84
C THR A 78 -18.59 42.69 8.39
N GLU A 79 -19.57 42.30 9.22
CA GLU A 79 -20.51 43.06 10.08
C GLU A 79 -21.56 43.84 9.26
N ASP A 80 -22.82 43.62 9.66
CA ASP A 80 -24.13 44.02 9.14
C ASP A 80 -24.27 45.35 8.37
N ALA A 81 -25.04 45.28 7.28
CA ALA A 81 -26.04 46.28 6.87
C ALA A 81 -27.04 45.65 5.88
#